data_AF-A0AAQ2D9H7-F1
#
_entry.id   AF-A0AAQ2D9H7-F1
#
_cell.length_a   1.000
_cell.length_b   1.000
_cell.length_c   1.000
_cell.angle_alpha   90.00
_cell.angle_beta   90.00
_cell.angle_gamma   90.00
#
_symmetry.space_group_name_H-M   'P 1'
#
loop_
_entity.id
_entity.type
_entity.pdbx_description
1 polymer ?
#
loop_
_entity_poly.entity_id
_entity_poly.type
_entity_poly.pdbx_seq_one_letter_code
_entity_poly.pdbx_strand_id
1 'polypeptide(L)' 'MAKKADFLVIDGCVQDGRVVVVKGEPYSPPSKGIEEALLAEGRIAPLKDPRAQELLRHKAGVTNEVEDSGGE' A
#
# COMPACT_ATOMS: atom_id res chain seq x y z
N MET A 1 21.27 10.09 0.77
CA MET A 1 20.04 10.51 0.08
C MET A 1 18.99 9.46 0.34
N ALA A 2 18.09 9.70 1.29
CA ALA A 2 17.04 8.75 1.65
C ALA A 2 15.97 8.80 0.54
N LYS A 3 15.87 7.74 -0.26
CA LYS A 3 14.71 7.55 -1.15
C LYS A 3 13.49 7.48 -0.23
N LYS A 4 12.66 8.52 -0.25
CA LYS A 4 11.38 8.50 0.45
C LYS A 4 10.57 7.36 -0.17
N ALA A 5 9.92 6.58 0.68
CA ALA A 5 8.99 5.55 0.24
C ALA A 5 7.77 6.25 -0.36
N ASP A 6 7.81 6.51 -1.67
CA ASP A 6 6.78 7.28 -2.37
C ASP A 6 5.66 6.40 -2.96
N PHE A 7 5.62 5.09 -2.63
CA PHE A 7 4.68 4.14 -3.22
C PHE A 7 3.78 3.49 -2.17
N LEU A 8 2.58 3.11 -2.61
CA LEU A 8 1.59 2.36 -1.86
C LEU A 8 1.26 1.08 -2.64
N VAL A 9 1.10 -0.03 -1.93
CA VAL A 9 0.53 -1.23 -2.55
C VAL A 9 -0.95 -0.95 -2.81
N ILE A 10 -1.35 -0.99 -4.07
CA ILE A 10 -2.73 -0.75 -4.49
C ILE A 10 -3.45 -2.03 -4.89
N ASP A 11 -2.71 -3.10 -5.15
CA ASP A 11 -3.26 -4.38 -5.55
C ASP A 11 -2.48 -5.56 -4.96
N GLY A 12 -3.23 -6.53 -4.44
CA GLY A 12 -2.69 -7.74 -3.81
C GLY A 12 -1.75 -7.48 -2.63
N CYS A 13 -0.59 -8.14 -2.66
CA CYS A 13 0.50 -7.95 -1.72
C CYS A 13 1.85 -8.01 -2.44
N VAL A 14 2.83 -7.30 -1.90
CA VAL A 14 4.21 -7.30 -2.34
C VAL A 14 5.03 -8.05 -1.30
N GLN A 15 5.73 -9.09 -1.73
CA GLN A 15 6.66 -9.81 -0.86
C GLN A 15 8.09 -9.37 -1.16
N ASP A 16 8.70 -8.70 -0.19
CA ASP A 16 10.08 -8.24 -0.25
C ASP A 16 10.93 -9.08 0.74
N GLY A 17 11.45 -10.20 0.23
CA GLY A 17 12.17 -11.17 1.04
C GLY A 17 11.30 -11.77 2.16
N ARG A 18 11.48 -11.27 3.38
CA ARG A 18 10.74 -11.68 4.59
C ARG A 18 9.58 -10.74 4.95
N VAL A 19 9.50 -9.57 4.33
CA VAL A 19 8.45 -8.60 4.60
C VAL A 19 7.35 -8.79 3.57
N VAL A 20 6.10 -8.87 4.03
CA VAL A 20 4.93 -8.88 3.15
C VAL A 20 4.19 -7.57 3.39
N VAL A 21 4.07 -6.76 2.35
CA VAL A 21 3.39 -5.47 2.36
C VAL A 21 2.07 -5.64 1.59
N VAL A 22 0.96 -5.45 2.27
CA VAL A 22 -0.38 -5.68 1.71
C VAL A 22 -0.98 -4.41 1.13
N LYS A 23 -2.03 -4.55 0.31
CA LYS A 23 -2.81 -3.42 -0.22
C LYS A 23 -3.17 -2.40 0.87
N GLY A 24 -2.93 -1.12 0.57
CA GLY A 24 -3.14 -0.01 1.49
C GLY A 24 -1.97 0.24 2.46
N GLU A 25 -0.88 -0.51 2.35
CA GLU A 25 0.37 -0.23 3.09
C GLU A 25 1.38 0.52 2.20
N PRO A 26 2.15 1.44 2.79
CA PRO A 26 3.26 2.08 2.10
C PRO A 26 4.37 1.06 1.82
N TYR A 27 4.85 1.05 0.59
CA TYR A 27 5.92 0.19 0.14
C TYR A 27 7.09 1.01 -0.39
N SER A 28 8.30 0.63 0.02
CA SER A 28 9.53 1.23 -0.49
C SER A 28 10.30 0.18 -1.28
N PRO A 29 10.33 0.27 -2.63
CA PRO A 29 11.07 -0.69 -3.42
C PRO A 29 12.57 -0.63 -3.10
N PRO A 30 13.24 -1.78 -2.88
CA PRO A 30 14.67 -1.82 -2.53
C PRO A 30 15.58 -1.48 -3.71
N SER A 31 15.08 -1.57 -4.94
CA SER A 31 15.84 -1.33 -6.17
C SER A 31 14.92 -0.91 -7.31
N LYS A 32 15.48 -0.18 -8.28
CA LYS A 32 14.73 0.38 -9.41
C LYS A 32 14.07 -0.70 -10.28
N GLY A 33 14.71 -1.86 -10.46
CA GLY A 33 14.12 -2.99 -11.18
C GLY A 33 12.87 -3.56 -10.50
N ILE A 34 12.81 -3.56 -9.17
CA ILE A 34 11.63 -4.01 -8.41
C ILE A 34 10.54 -2.94 -8.45
N GLU A 35 10.91 -1.67 -8.32
CA GLU A 35 10.01 -0.53 -8.51
C GLU A 35 9.30 -0.62 -9.86
N GLU A 36 10.04 -0.71 -10.96
CA GLU A 36 9.50 -0.76 -12.31
C GLU A 36 8.66 -2.02 -12.56
N ALA A 37 9.09 -3.19 -12.07
CA ALA A 37 8.32 -4.43 -12.20
C ALA A 37 6.95 -4.34 -11.50
N LEU A 38 6.92 -3.84 -10.26
CA LEU A 38 5.69 -3.73 -9.47
C LEU A 38 4.77 -2.62 -9.99
N LEU A 39 5.34 -1.52 -10.50
CA LEU A 39 4.60 -0.46 -11.19
C LEU A 39 3.99 -0.96 -12.50
N ALA A 40 4.78 -1.68 -13.31
CA ALA A 40 4.33 -2.22 -14.59
C ALA A 40 3.25 -3.29 -14.39
N GLU A 41 3.36 -4.10 -13.35
CA GLU A 41 2.33 -5.06 -12.95
C GLU A 41 1.09 -4.38 -12.33
N GLY A 42 1.20 -3.12 -11.92
CA GLY A 42 0.12 -2.36 -11.29
C GLY A 42 -0.13 -2.74 -9.82
N ARG A 43 0.80 -3.46 -9.19
CA ARG A 43 0.71 -3.82 -7.75
C ARG A 43 0.92 -2.63 -6.83
N ILE A 44 1.85 -1.75 -7.20
CA ILE A 44 2.14 -0.54 -6.44
C ILE A 44 1.87 0.70 -7.30
N ALA A 45 1.43 1.77 -6.66
CA ALA A 45 1.28 3.06 -7.28
C ALA A 45 1.91 4.16 -6.40
N PRO A 46 2.41 5.25 -7.00
CA PRO A 46 2.95 6.34 -6.23
C PRO A 46 1.85 6.96 -5.36
N LEU A 47 2.18 7.49 -4.18
CA LEU A 47 1.23 8.10 -3.23
C LEU A 47 0.44 9.27 -3.83
N LYS A 48 1.02 9.94 -4.84
CA LYS A 48 0.38 10.98 -5.64
C LYS A 48 -0.62 10.45 -6.67
N ASP A 49 -0.69 9.14 -6.88
CA ASP A 49 -1.65 8.52 -7.78
C ASP A 49 -3.04 8.48 -7.11
N PRO A 50 -4.11 8.79 -7.86
CA PRO A 50 -5.47 8.74 -7.31
C PRO A 50 -5.83 7.38 -6.72
N ARG A 51 -5.30 6.27 -7.26
CA ARG A 51 -5.59 4.92 -6.73
C ARG A 51 -4.98 4.69 -5.36
N ALA A 52 -3.76 5.19 -5.15
CA ALA A 52 -3.10 5.13 -3.84
C ALA A 52 -3.78 6.07 -2.84
N GLN A 53 -4.17 7.27 -3.28
CA GLN A 53 -4.85 8.25 -2.44
C GLN A 53 -6.24 7.77 -1.98
N GLU A 54 -7.00 7.13 -2.87
CA GLU A 54 -8.29 6.50 -2.56
C GLU A 54 -8.14 5.43 -1.46
N LEU A 55 -7.12 4.57 -1.56
CA LEU A 55 -6.86 3.54 -0.55
C LEU A 55 -6.44 4.11 0.79
N LEU A 56 -5.61 5.17 0.79
CA LEU A 56 -5.25 5.89 1.99
C LEU A 56 -6.49 6.46 2.68
N ARG A 57 -7.39 7.06 1.90
CA ARG A 57 -8.64 7.63 2.38
C ARG A 57 -9.58 6.56 2.94
N HIS A 58 -9.70 5.41 2.25
CA HIS A 58 -10.52 4.30 2.70
C HIS A 58 -10.00 3.71 4.03
N LYS A 59 -8.68 3.51 4.16
CA LYS A 59 -8.06 3.00 5.39
C LYS A 59 -8.16 4.00 6.55
N ALA A 60 -7.99 5.29 6.28
CA ALA A 60 -8.19 6.35 7.26
C ALA A 60 -9.65 6.45 7.73
N GLY A 61 -10.62 6.15 6.85
CA GLY A 61 -12.05 6.11 7.21
C GLY A 61 -12.46 4.87 8.01
N VAL A 62 -11.88 3.70 7.71
CA VAL A 62 -12.28 2.41 8.32
C VAL A 62 -11.75 2.23 9.75
N THR A 63 -10.75 2.99 10.19
CA THR A 63 -10.22 2.87 11.57
C THR A 63 -11.21 3.38 12.64
N ASN A 64 -12.40 3.87 12.25
CA ASN A 64 -13.45 4.31 13.16
C ASN A 64 -14.69 3.39 13.23
N GLU A 65 -14.67 2.23 12.56
CA GLU A 65 -15.77 1.25 12.61
C GLU A 65 -15.26 -0.14 13.02
N VAL A 66 -14.57 -0.21 14.16
CA VAL A 66 -14.78 -1.37 15.03
C VAL A 66 -16.15 -1.20 15.66
N GLU A 67 -17.16 -1.59 14.89
CA GLU A 67 -18.42 -2.03 15.45
C GLU A 67 -18.09 -3.30 16.27
N ASP A 68 -17.76 -3.12 17.55
CA ASP A 68 -17.90 -4.18 18.55
C ASP A 68 -19.41 -4.36 18.79
N SER A 69 -20.04 -4.99 17.82
CA SER A 69 -21.35 -5.62 17.96
C SER A 69 -21.17 -6.86 18.84
N GLY A 70 -21.18 -6.69 20.16
CA GLY A 70 -21.72 -7.68 21.10
C GLY A 70 -23.06 -7.14 21.59
N GLY A 71 -24.24 -7.70 21.30
CA GLY A 71 -24.58 -9.12 21.25
C GLY A 71 -25.27 -9.48 22.58
N GLU A 72 -26.56 -9.12 22.69
CA GLU A 72 -27.60 -9.45 23.69
C GLU A 72 -27.30 -9.32 25.20
#